data_AF-A0A1V3XJQ6-F1
#
_entry.id   AF-A0A1V3XJQ6-F1
#
_cell.length_a   1.000
_cell.length_b   1.000
_cell.length_c   1.000
_cell.angle_alpha   90.00
_cell.angle_beta   90.00
_cell.angle_gamma   90.00
#
_symmetry.space_group_name_H-M   'P 1'
#
loop_
_entity.id
_entity.type
_entity.pdbx_description
1 polymer ?
#
loop_
_entity_poly.entity_id
_entity_poly.type
_entity_poly.pdbx_seq_one_letter_code
_entity_poly.pdbx_strand_id
1 'polypeptide(L)'
;MGADDIAVISKHDTSTLANDPNETELHERLADALGRSEGAPLFVVSQKSLTGHAKGGAAVFQMMGLCQILRDGVIPPNRSLDCVDDDLASSAHFVWVRETLRLGGKFPLKAGLVTSLGFGHVSGLIALVHPQAFIASLDAAQRADYQRRADARLLAGRRRLAAAIAGGTPMYERPADRRFDHHQPEKPQEAAMLLNPVARLGDGEAFIG
;
A
#
# COMPACT_ATOMS: atom_id res chain seq x y z
N MET A 1 13.01 -5.41 13.12
CA MET A 1 12.15 -4.22 13.15
C MET A 1 11.44 -4.25 14.50
N GLY A 2 11.41 -3.13 15.22
CA GLY A 2 10.73 -2.98 16.51
C GLY A 2 9.57 -1.98 16.45
N ALA A 3 8.93 -1.72 17.59
CA ALA A 3 7.79 -0.80 17.70
C ALA A 3 8.11 0.62 17.16
N ASP A 4 9.31 1.13 17.47
CA ASP A 4 9.76 2.47 17.06
C ASP A 4 10.06 2.60 15.55
N ASP A 5 10.16 1.49 14.82
CA ASP A 5 10.33 1.53 13.36
C ASP A 5 9.02 1.87 12.62
N ILE A 6 7.89 1.88 13.34
CA ILE A 6 6.59 2.34 12.83
C ILE A 6 6.53 3.86 12.99
N ALA A 7 6.65 4.57 11.87
CA ALA A 7 6.70 6.03 11.87
C ALA A 7 5.37 6.69 11.51
N VAL A 8 4.52 6.01 10.72
CA VAL A 8 3.32 6.61 10.14
C VAL A 8 2.08 5.78 10.45
N ILE A 9 1.00 6.44 10.86
CA ILE A 9 -0.33 5.85 10.95
C ILE A 9 -1.25 6.56 9.95
N SER A 10 -1.68 5.83 8.94
CA SER A 10 -2.79 6.23 8.09
C SER A 10 -4.09 5.84 8.79
N LYS A 11 -4.56 6.71 9.67
CA LYS A 11 -5.82 6.56 10.41
C LYS A 11 -7.02 6.57 9.49
N HIS A 12 -8.10 5.91 9.92
CA HIS A 12 -9.40 5.97 9.27
C HIS A 12 -9.88 7.42 9.21
N ASP A 13 -9.80 8.21 10.30
CA ASP A 13 -10.03 9.66 10.29
C ASP A 13 -11.27 10.08 9.47
N THR A 14 -12.45 9.70 9.95
CA THR A 14 -13.72 10.01 9.26
C THR A 14 -14.20 11.43 9.47
N SER A 15 -13.46 12.27 10.19
CA SER A 15 -13.87 13.62 10.55
C SER A 15 -15.16 13.60 11.39
N THR A 16 -15.31 12.57 12.22
CA THR A 16 -16.49 12.39 13.08
C THR A 16 -16.05 12.35 14.54
N LEU A 17 -16.81 13.03 15.40
CA LEU A 17 -16.54 13.14 16.84
C LEU A 17 -16.37 11.79 17.55
N ALA A 18 -17.02 10.74 17.08
CA ALA A 18 -16.92 9.42 17.70
C ALA A 18 -15.68 8.63 17.26
N ASN A 19 -15.33 8.67 15.97
CA ASN A 19 -14.24 7.85 15.42
C ASN A 19 -12.87 8.38 15.81
N ASP A 20 -12.65 9.68 15.62
CA ASP A 20 -11.29 10.22 15.55
C ASP A 20 -10.59 10.14 16.93
N PRO A 21 -11.24 10.50 18.06
CA PRO A 21 -10.70 10.26 19.40
C PRO A 21 -10.55 8.77 19.72
N ASN A 22 -11.56 7.93 19.45
CA ASN A 22 -11.51 6.50 19.74
C ASN A 22 -10.37 5.77 18.99
N GLU A 23 -10.19 6.09 17.70
CA GLU A 23 -9.11 5.52 16.92
C GLU A 23 -7.74 6.02 17.40
N THR A 24 -7.67 7.23 17.96
CA THR A 24 -6.41 7.76 18.52
C THR A 24 -6.07 7.00 19.80
N GLU A 25 -7.04 6.88 20.70
CA GLU A 25 -6.89 6.10 21.94
C GLU A 25 -6.51 4.65 21.66
N LEU A 26 -7.11 4.01 20.66
CA LEU A 26 -6.75 2.66 20.23
C LEU A 26 -5.26 2.56 19.89
N HIS A 27 -4.76 3.46 19.03
CA HIS A 27 -3.37 3.44 18.60
C HIS A 27 -2.40 3.88 19.70
N GLU A 28 -2.81 4.78 20.60
CA GLU A 28 -2.04 5.18 21.80
C GLU A 28 -1.81 3.97 22.70
N ARG A 29 -2.87 3.23 23.02
CA ARG A 29 -2.78 2.01 23.82
C ARG A 29 -1.95 0.93 23.16
N LEU A 30 -2.03 0.80 21.82
CA LEU A 30 -1.20 -0.14 21.08
C LEU A 30 0.28 0.24 21.11
N ALA A 31 0.59 1.53 20.97
CA ALA A 31 1.96 2.03 21.07
C ALA A 31 2.55 1.77 22.46
N ASP A 32 1.81 2.09 23.52
CA ASP A 32 2.21 1.86 24.92
C ASP A 32 2.43 0.37 25.21
N ALA A 33 1.47 -0.48 24.84
CA ALA A 33 1.55 -1.93 25.07
C ALA A 33 2.71 -2.61 24.30
N LEU A 34 3.14 -2.02 23.19
CA LEU A 34 4.29 -2.50 22.40
C LEU A 34 5.63 -1.94 22.92
N GLY A 35 5.62 -1.15 23.99
CA GLY A 35 6.82 -0.57 24.59
C GLY A 35 7.48 0.47 23.68
N ARG A 36 6.67 1.26 22.98
CA ARG A 36 7.18 2.37 22.15
C ARG A 36 7.94 3.36 23.03
N SER A 37 9.08 3.84 22.53
CA SER A 37 9.93 4.77 23.27
C SER A 37 9.29 6.16 23.37
N GLU A 38 9.50 6.84 24.51
CA GLU A 38 9.17 8.25 24.65
C GLU A 38 9.90 9.09 23.59
N GLY A 39 9.19 10.02 22.94
CA GLY A 39 9.75 10.87 21.89
C GLY A 39 9.93 10.19 20.52
N ALA A 40 9.44 8.95 20.33
CA ALA A 40 9.30 8.34 19.01
C ALA A 40 7.88 8.60 18.46
N PRO A 41 7.61 9.67 17.68
CA PRO A 41 6.24 10.02 17.29
C PRO A 41 5.68 9.10 16.19
N LEU A 42 4.37 8.86 16.24
CA LEU A 42 3.51 8.36 15.18
C LEU A 42 2.96 9.54 14.41
N PHE A 43 3.45 9.75 13.19
CA PHE A 43 2.92 10.79 12.31
C PHE A 43 1.60 10.34 11.69
N VAL A 44 0.56 11.13 11.92
CA VAL A 44 -0.80 10.84 11.43
C VAL A 44 -1.00 11.33 10.01
N VAL A 45 -1.61 10.50 9.16
CA VAL A 45 -2.07 10.87 7.82
C VAL A 45 -3.58 10.67 7.71
N SER A 46 -4.30 11.77 7.50
CA SER A 46 -5.76 11.84 7.39
C SER A 46 -6.20 11.99 5.93
N GLN A 47 -6.04 10.97 5.09
CA GLN A 47 -6.26 11.09 3.64
C GLN A 47 -7.72 11.44 3.25
N LYS A 48 -8.69 11.12 4.11
CA LYS A 48 -10.11 11.46 3.88
C LYS A 48 -10.36 12.97 3.83
N SER A 49 -9.50 13.78 4.45
CA SER A 49 -9.53 15.25 4.32
C SER A 49 -9.40 15.72 2.86
N LEU A 50 -8.74 14.92 2.01
CA LEU A 50 -8.52 15.22 0.60
C LEU A 50 -9.47 14.44 -0.32
N THR A 51 -9.66 13.14 -0.07
CA THR A 51 -10.37 12.24 -0.99
C THR A 51 -11.84 12.03 -0.63
N GLY A 52 -12.29 12.53 0.53
CA GLY A 52 -13.56 12.12 1.13
C GLY A 52 -13.55 10.64 1.56
N HIS A 53 -14.72 10.12 1.94
CA HIS A 53 -14.88 8.75 2.41
C HIS A 53 -15.56 7.83 1.37
N ALA A 54 -14.75 7.07 0.63
CA ALA A 54 -15.22 6.15 -0.41
C ALA A 54 -15.73 4.78 0.10
N LYS A 55 -16.41 4.72 1.26
CA LYS A 55 -16.90 3.49 1.92
C LYS A 55 -15.95 2.30 1.76
N GLY A 56 -16.29 1.31 0.92
CA GLY A 56 -15.51 0.09 0.69
C GLY A 56 -14.12 0.30 0.07
N GLY A 57 -13.89 1.42 -0.62
CA GLY A 57 -12.57 1.76 -1.19
C GLY A 57 -11.65 2.55 -0.25
N ALA A 58 -12.12 2.91 0.96
CA ALA A 58 -11.39 3.83 1.85
C ALA A 58 -10.00 3.32 2.22
N ALA A 59 -9.90 2.06 2.70
CA ALA A 59 -8.64 1.45 3.10
C ALA A 59 -7.67 1.26 1.93
N VAL A 60 -8.19 1.09 0.70
CA VAL A 60 -7.35 0.94 -0.50
C VAL A 60 -6.66 2.25 -0.86
N PHE A 61 -7.36 3.38 -0.76
CA PHE A 61 -6.72 4.70 -0.97
C PHE A 61 -5.64 4.98 0.07
N GLN A 62 -5.92 4.67 1.34
CA GLN A 62 -4.95 4.74 2.44
C GLN A 62 -3.74 3.84 2.20
N MET A 63 -3.95 2.59 1.75
CA MET A 63 -2.89 1.66 1.40
C MET A 63 -2.00 2.19 0.28
N MET A 64 -2.61 2.73 -0.77
CA MET A 64 -1.87 3.35 -1.88
C MET A 64 -1.07 4.58 -1.41
N GLY A 65 -1.65 5.41 -0.55
CA GLY A 65 -0.97 6.53 0.09
C GLY A 65 0.23 6.07 0.92
N LEU A 66 0.07 5.03 1.73
CA LEU A 66 1.16 4.49 2.54
C LEU A 66 2.28 3.86 1.69
N CYS A 67 1.94 3.19 0.59
CA CYS A 67 2.94 2.73 -0.38
C CYS A 67 3.76 3.90 -0.95
N GLN A 68 3.11 5.02 -1.29
CA GLN A 68 3.77 6.22 -1.79
C GLN A 68 4.66 6.86 -0.70
N ILE A 69 4.16 6.95 0.54
CA ILE A 69 4.90 7.46 1.70
C ILE A 69 6.20 6.67 1.91
N LEU A 70 6.10 5.34 1.97
CA LEU A 70 7.27 4.49 2.18
C LEU A 70 8.28 4.60 1.02
N ARG A 71 7.79 4.63 -0.23
CA ARG A 71 8.65 4.77 -1.41
C ARG A 71 9.37 6.12 -1.46
N ASP A 72 8.64 7.22 -1.18
CA ASP A 72 9.11 8.57 -1.44
C ASP A 72 9.75 9.23 -0.20
N GLY A 73 9.53 8.68 1.00
CA GLY A 73 10.01 9.27 2.25
C GLY A 73 9.34 10.61 2.60
N VAL A 74 8.11 10.81 2.12
CA VAL A 74 7.33 12.05 2.29
C VAL A 74 6.07 11.72 3.07
N ILE A 75 5.80 12.47 4.14
CA ILE A 75 4.56 12.36 4.92
C ILE A 75 3.62 13.50 4.49
N PRO A 76 2.48 13.19 3.84
CA PRO A 76 1.51 14.19 3.42
C PRO A 76 0.88 14.92 4.61
N PRO A 77 0.53 16.20 4.44
CA PRO A 77 -0.17 16.97 5.45
C PRO A 77 -1.65 16.63 5.50
N ASN A 78 -2.28 16.88 6.64
CA ASN A 78 -3.70 17.21 6.71
C ASN A 78 -3.84 18.74 6.57
N ARG A 79 -4.17 19.22 5.36
CA ARG A 79 -4.37 20.68 5.13
C ARG A 79 -5.69 21.20 5.64
N SER A 80 -6.61 20.31 6.00
CA SER A 80 -7.91 20.68 6.58
C SER A 80 -7.84 20.79 8.11
N LEU A 81 -6.67 20.55 8.71
CA LEU A 81 -6.44 20.71 10.15
C LEU A 81 -6.22 22.18 10.47
N ASP A 82 -7.20 22.80 11.11
CA ASP A 82 -7.15 24.15 11.67
C ASP A 82 -6.54 24.15 13.07
N CYS A 83 -7.07 23.34 13.97
CA CYS A 83 -6.52 23.05 15.28
C CYS A 83 -6.68 21.56 15.61
N VAL A 84 -5.72 21.01 16.36
CA VAL A 84 -5.90 19.67 16.95
C VAL A 84 -6.89 19.80 18.11
N ASP A 85 -7.81 18.85 18.20
CA ASP A 85 -8.77 18.77 19.30
C ASP A 85 -8.03 18.58 20.64
N ASP A 86 -8.42 19.36 21.65
CA ASP A 86 -7.80 19.34 22.98
C ASP A 86 -7.94 17.97 23.66
N ASP A 87 -8.99 17.20 23.34
CA ASP A 87 -9.20 15.84 23.84
C ASP A 87 -8.05 14.88 23.42
N LEU A 88 -7.37 15.17 22.31
CA LEU A 88 -6.26 14.38 21.79
C LEU A 88 -4.92 14.69 22.48
N ALA A 89 -4.85 15.74 23.31
CA ALA A 89 -3.62 16.13 24.01
C ALA A 89 -3.11 15.05 24.99
N SER A 90 -4.00 14.14 25.41
CA SER A 90 -3.66 12.99 26.26
C SER A 90 -2.87 11.89 25.54
N SER A 91 -2.85 11.89 24.20
CA SER A 91 -2.18 10.87 23.39
C SER A 91 -0.72 11.28 23.12
N ALA A 92 0.20 10.73 23.92
CA ALA A 92 1.60 11.17 23.96
C ALA A 92 2.41 10.78 22.71
N HIS A 93 1.99 9.73 21.99
CA HIS A 93 2.77 9.20 20.88
C HIS A 93 2.45 9.84 19.52
N PHE A 94 1.49 10.76 19.42
CA PHE A 94 0.98 11.22 18.13
C PHE A 94 1.46 12.59 17.73
N VAL A 95 1.66 12.75 16.42
CA VAL A 95 1.90 14.06 15.81
C VAL A 95 0.99 14.22 14.60
N TRP A 96 0.07 15.19 14.68
CA TRP A 96 -0.75 15.61 13.54
C TRP A 96 -0.03 16.68 12.74
N VAL A 97 0.16 16.40 11.46
CA VAL A 97 1.01 17.21 10.61
C VAL A 97 0.19 18.09 9.68
N ARG A 98 0.30 19.42 9.83
CA ARG A 98 -0.35 20.42 8.96
C ARG A 98 0.42 20.76 7.68
N GLU A 99 1.71 20.50 7.65
CA GLU A 99 2.60 20.78 6.52
C GLU A 99 3.33 19.51 6.05
N THR A 100 3.72 19.44 4.78
CA THR A 100 4.37 18.23 4.26
C THR A 100 5.73 18.02 4.92
N LEU A 101 5.95 16.86 5.56
CA LEU A 101 7.28 16.51 6.07
C LEU A 101 8.06 15.73 5.01
N ARG A 102 9.29 16.19 4.76
CA ARG A 102 10.24 15.56 3.85
C ARG A 102 11.44 15.10 4.67
N LEU A 103 11.42 13.84 5.10
CA LEU A 103 12.45 13.28 5.97
C LEU A 103 13.76 12.97 5.21
N GLY A 104 13.68 12.89 3.88
CA GLY A 104 14.83 12.70 3.00
C GLY A 104 15.56 11.37 3.23
N GLY A 105 16.74 11.22 2.64
CA GLY A 105 17.53 9.98 2.76
C GLY A 105 18.18 9.76 4.13
N LYS A 106 18.24 10.79 4.98
CA LYS A 106 18.87 10.72 6.32
C LYS A 106 17.95 10.07 7.36
N PHE A 107 16.63 10.17 7.17
CA PHE A 107 15.62 9.59 8.06
C PHE A 107 14.66 8.72 7.24
N PRO A 108 15.13 7.53 6.80
CA PRO A 108 14.32 6.65 5.97
C PRO A 108 13.12 6.10 6.76
N LEU A 109 11.93 6.17 6.16
CA LEU A 109 10.74 5.54 6.69
C LEU A 109 10.81 4.02 6.50
N LYS A 110 10.56 3.28 7.59
CA LYS A 110 10.68 1.82 7.61
C LYS A 110 9.33 1.11 7.53
N ALA A 111 8.36 1.55 8.32
CA ALA A 111 7.03 0.97 8.35
C ALA A 111 5.95 2.00 8.68
N GLY A 112 4.72 1.66 8.33
CA GLY A 112 3.54 2.34 8.81
C GLY A 112 2.34 1.42 8.91
N LEU A 113 1.26 1.90 9.53
CA LEU A 113 0.02 1.18 9.70
C LEU A 113 -1.10 1.87 8.92
N VAL A 114 -1.98 1.08 8.32
CA VAL A 114 -3.29 1.52 7.86
C VAL A 114 -4.33 0.99 8.82
N THR A 115 -5.20 1.84 9.32
CA THR A 115 -6.40 1.40 10.03
C THR A 115 -7.67 1.88 9.36
N SER A 116 -8.67 1.00 9.40
CA SER A 116 -10.00 1.30 8.89
C SER A 116 -11.05 0.71 9.80
N LEU A 117 -12.02 1.55 10.17
CA LEU A 117 -13.15 1.19 11.01
C LEU A 117 -14.43 1.27 10.16
N GLY A 118 -15.29 0.28 10.29
CA GLY A 118 -16.52 0.13 9.54
C GLY A 118 -17.70 -0.11 10.46
N PHE A 119 -18.91 0.07 9.93
CA PHE A 119 -20.14 -0.22 10.67
C PHE A 119 -20.21 -1.69 11.10
N GLY A 120 -20.87 -1.94 12.24
CA GLY A 120 -21.07 -3.31 12.73
C GLY A 120 -19.82 -3.95 13.30
N HIS A 121 -19.00 -3.18 14.02
CA HIS A 121 -17.76 -3.64 14.68
C HIS A 121 -16.69 -4.18 13.71
N VAL A 122 -16.70 -3.74 12.46
CA VAL A 122 -15.66 -4.11 11.50
C VAL A 122 -14.45 -3.22 11.74
N SER A 123 -13.34 -3.80 12.19
CA SER A 123 -12.08 -3.09 12.39
C SER A 123 -10.96 -3.84 11.69
N GLY A 124 -10.15 -3.13 10.90
CA GLY A 124 -9.03 -3.69 10.16
C GLY A 124 -7.76 -2.88 10.39
N LEU A 125 -6.65 -3.59 10.56
CA LEU A 125 -5.31 -3.01 10.69
C LEU A 125 -4.38 -3.74 9.72
N ILE A 126 -3.59 -2.97 8.96
CA ILE A 126 -2.60 -3.50 8.04
C ILE A 126 -1.26 -2.86 8.34
N ALA A 127 -0.26 -3.67 8.66
CA ALA A 127 1.13 -3.22 8.77
C ALA A 127 1.80 -3.30 7.39
N LEU A 128 2.36 -2.19 6.93
CA LEU A 128 3.11 -2.12 5.69
C LEU A 128 4.57 -1.76 5.97
N VAL A 129 5.48 -2.53 5.40
CA VAL A 129 6.93 -2.40 5.60
C VAL A 129 7.61 -2.05 4.28
N HIS A 130 8.65 -1.23 4.35
CA HIS A 130 9.44 -0.81 3.21
C HIS A 130 10.04 -2.02 2.46
N PRO A 131 9.97 -2.06 1.11
CA PRO A 131 10.37 -3.24 0.31
C PRO A 131 11.86 -3.61 0.44
N GLN A 132 12.72 -2.67 0.83
CA GLN A 132 14.14 -2.96 1.07
C GLN A 132 14.36 -3.96 2.21
N ALA A 133 13.41 -4.13 3.14
CA ALA A 133 13.47 -5.18 4.14
C ALA A 133 13.44 -6.58 3.49
N PHE A 134 12.63 -6.78 2.45
CA PHE A 134 12.60 -8.01 1.68
C PHE A 134 13.89 -8.21 0.88
N ILE A 135 14.35 -7.17 0.18
CA ILE A 135 15.60 -7.23 -0.61
C ILE A 135 16.81 -7.56 0.28
N ALA A 136 16.82 -7.07 1.51
CA ALA A 136 17.86 -7.35 2.50
C ALA A 136 17.90 -8.82 2.94
N SER A 137 16.80 -9.56 2.81
CA SER A 137 16.74 -11.00 3.14
C SER A 137 17.37 -11.90 2.07
N LEU A 138 17.55 -11.38 0.85
CA LEU A 138 18.16 -12.12 -0.26
C LEU A 138 19.69 -12.14 -0.12
N ASP A 139 20.30 -13.23 -0.59
CA ASP A 139 21.75 -13.30 -0.76
C ASP A 139 22.23 -12.29 -1.83
N ALA A 140 23.55 -12.08 -1.92
CA ALA A 140 24.11 -11.06 -2.80
C ALA A 140 23.81 -11.32 -4.29
N ALA A 141 23.80 -12.58 -4.74
CA ALA A 141 23.56 -12.93 -6.13
C ALA A 141 22.07 -12.79 -6.49
N GLN A 142 21.19 -13.29 -5.63
CA GLN A 142 19.75 -13.15 -5.74
C GLN A 142 19.32 -11.68 -5.71
N ARG A 143 19.89 -10.89 -4.79
CA ARG A 143 19.64 -9.45 -4.69
C ARG A 143 20.01 -8.72 -5.98
N ALA A 144 21.21 -8.97 -6.50
CA ALA A 144 21.67 -8.35 -7.73
C ALA A 144 20.78 -8.74 -8.91
N ASP A 145 20.41 -10.02 -9.03
CA ASP A 145 19.54 -10.48 -10.10
C ASP A 145 18.12 -9.90 -10.01
N TYR A 146 17.52 -9.92 -8.81
CA TYR A 146 16.22 -9.31 -8.56
C TYR A 146 16.22 -7.82 -8.93
N GLN A 147 17.24 -7.06 -8.50
CA GLN A 147 17.33 -5.63 -8.77
C GLN A 147 17.41 -5.36 -10.28
N ARG A 148 18.25 -6.10 -11.03
CA ARG A 148 18.32 -5.97 -12.50
C ARG A 148 16.95 -6.20 -13.16
N ARG A 149 16.23 -7.25 -12.76
CA ARG A 149 14.90 -7.56 -13.31
C ARG A 149 13.87 -6.48 -12.95
N ALA A 150 13.89 -6.01 -11.71
CA ALA A 150 13.00 -4.95 -11.23
C ALA A 150 13.23 -3.63 -11.97
N ASP A 151 14.49 -3.25 -12.19
CA ASP A 151 14.85 -2.02 -12.92
C ASP A 151 14.44 -2.10 -14.40
N ALA A 152 14.70 -3.24 -15.05
CA ALA A 152 14.25 -3.48 -16.42
C ALA A 152 12.72 -3.39 -16.53
N ARG A 153 12.00 -3.99 -15.58
CA ARG A 153 10.53 -3.93 -15.53
C ARG A 153 10.01 -2.52 -15.27
N LEU A 154 10.66 -1.76 -14.40
CA LEU A 154 10.29 -0.37 -14.09
C LEU A 154 10.44 0.51 -15.34
N LEU A 155 11.54 0.38 -16.08
CA LEU A 155 11.75 1.11 -17.33
C LEU A 155 10.68 0.76 -18.37
N ALA A 156 10.44 -0.53 -18.60
CA ALA A 156 9.41 -1.00 -19.52
C ALA A 156 8.01 -0.51 -19.12
N GLY A 157 7.68 -0.57 -17.83
CA GLY A 157 6.41 -0.10 -17.28
C GLY A 157 6.21 1.41 -17.44
N ARG A 158 7.24 2.21 -17.15
CA ARG A 158 7.20 3.67 -17.37
C ARG A 158 6.98 4.02 -18.84
N ARG A 159 7.67 3.33 -19.75
CA ARG A 159 7.47 3.50 -21.19
C ARG A 159 6.04 3.14 -21.61
N ARG A 160 5.50 2.00 -21.15
CA ARG A 160 4.12 1.59 -21.46
C ARG A 160 3.10 2.61 -20.94
N LEU A 161 3.24 3.06 -19.70
CA LEU A 161 2.35 4.03 -19.10
C LEU A 161 2.36 5.37 -19.86
N ALA A 162 3.55 5.90 -20.16
CA ALA A 162 3.69 7.14 -20.91
C ALA A 162 3.09 7.02 -22.32
N ALA A 163 3.33 5.91 -23.02
CA ALA A 163 2.77 5.66 -24.34
C ALA A 163 1.23 5.62 -24.31
N ALA A 164 0.64 4.95 -23.33
CA ALA A 164 -0.82 4.87 -23.20
C ALA A 164 -1.46 6.23 -22.87
N ILE A 165 -0.82 7.03 -21.99
CA ILE A 165 -1.28 8.39 -21.67
C ILE A 165 -1.25 9.30 -22.91
N ALA A 166 -0.25 9.12 -23.79
CA ALA A 166 -0.10 9.90 -25.01
C ALA A 166 -0.99 9.43 -26.18
N GLY A 167 -1.97 8.55 -25.93
CA GLY A 167 -2.89 8.05 -26.96
C GLY A 167 -2.36 6.86 -27.77
N GLY A 168 -1.30 6.20 -27.30
CA GLY A 168 -0.85 4.92 -27.81
C GLY A 168 -1.76 3.76 -27.40
N THR A 169 -1.22 2.54 -27.44
CA THR A 169 -1.96 1.32 -27.09
C THR A 169 -2.61 1.43 -25.70
N PRO A 170 -3.92 1.15 -25.57
CA PRO A 170 -4.64 1.35 -24.31
C PRO A 170 -4.11 0.45 -23.19
N MET A 171 -4.29 0.88 -21.93
CA MET A 171 -3.86 0.09 -20.77
C MET A 171 -4.74 -1.14 -20.51
N TYR A 172 -5.87 -1.24 -21.20
CA TYR A 172 -6.78 -2.37 -21.12
C TYR A 172 -7.14 -2.84 -22.53
N GLU A 173 -6.86 -4.11 -22.81
CA GLU A 173 -7.29 -4.81 -24.00
C GLU A 173 -7.96 -6.09 -23.55
N ARG A 174 -9.21 -6.28 -23.97
CA ARG A 174 -9.91 -7.53 -23.71
C ARG A 174 -9.25 -8.62 -24.57
N PRO A 175 -8.85 -9.77 -24.00
CA PRO A 175 -8.40 -10.90 -24.80
C PRO A 175 -9.45 -11.27 -25.85
N ALA A 176 -9.02 -11.55 -27.07
CA ALA A 176 -9.91 -11.87 -28.19
C ALA A 176 -10.62 -13.22 -27.99
N ASP A 177 -9.93 -14.16 -27.37
CA ASP A 177 -10.40 -15.52 -27.11
C ASP A 177 -9.82 -16.07 -25.80
N ARG A 178 -10.01 -17.37 -25.59
CA ARG A 178 -9.61 -18.11 -24.38
C ARG A 178 -8.17 -18.64 -24.45
N ARG A 179 -7.42 -18.33 -25.51
CA ARG A 179 -5.99 -18.69 -25.67
C ARG A 179 -5.75 -20.21 -25.70
N PHE A 180 -6.62 -20.93 -26.41
CA PHE A 180 -6.50 -22.35 -26.72
C PHE A 180 -6.04 -22.57 -28.16
N ASP A 181 -5.56 -23.78 -28.46
CA ASP A 181 -5.25 -24.16 -29.84
C ASP A 181 -6.54 -24.12 -30.68
N HIS A 182 -6.52 -23.34 -31.76
CA HIS A 182 -7.64 -23.19 -32.68
C HIS A 182 -7.84 -24.40 -33.60
N HIS A 183 -6.87 -25.32 -33.68
CA HIS A 183 -6.97 -26.53 -34.49
C HIS A 183 -7.70 -27.68 -33.79
N GLN A 184 -7.99 -27.54 -32.49
CA GLN A 184 -8.71 -28.53 -31.70
C GLN A 184 -9.96 -27.91 -31.04
N PRO A 185 -11.00 -28.71 -30.73
CA PRO A 185 -12.13 -28.21 -29.98
C PRO A 185 -11.69 -27.67 -28.61
N GLU A 186 -12.26 -26.54 -28.18
CA GLU A 186 -11.86 -25.92 -26.90
C GLU A 186 -12.30 -26.74 -25.67
N LYS A 187 -13.47 -27.41 -25.73
CA LYS A 187 -14.04 -28.10 -24.55
C LYS A 187 -13.11 -29.16 -23.95
N PRO A 188 -12.49 -30.07 -24.73
CA PRO A 188 -11.51 -31.01 -24.21
C PRO A 188 -10.23 -30.33 -23.68
N GLN A 189 -9.77 -29.28 -24.36
CA GLN A 189 -8.58 -28.51 -23.95
C GLN A 189 -8.81 -27.80 -22.62
N GLU A 190 -9.99 -27.23 -22.40
CA GLU A 190 -10.38 -26.59 -21.15
C GLU A 190 -10.35 -27.59 -19.99
N ALA A 191 -10.94 -28.77 -20.16
CA ALA A 191 -10.93 -29.79 -19.13
C ALA A 191 -9.50 -30.26 -18.82
N ALA A 192 -8.67 -30.50 -19.84
CA ALA A 192 -7.28 -30.89 -19.67
C ALA A 192 -6.45 -29.81 -18.95
N MET A 193 -6.61 -28.54 -19.35
CA MET A 193 -5.94 -27.40 -18.73
C MET A 193 -6.31 -27.26 -17.25
N LEU A 194 -7.59 -27.43 -16.90
CA LEU A 194 -8.07 -27.29 -15.51
C LEU A 194 -7.55 -28.40 -14.60
N LEU A 195 -7.28 -29.58 -15.16
CA LEU A 195 -6.75 -30.73 -14.43
C LEU A 195 -5.22 -30.75 -14.38
N ASN A 196 -4.53 -29.97 -15.21
CA ASN A 196 -3.08 -29.93 -15.25
C ASN A 196 -2.50 -28.78 -14.40
N PRO A 197 -1.85 -29.06 -13.24
CA PRO A 197 -1.28 -28.02 -12.38
C PRO A 197 -0.10 -27.26 -13.00
N VAL A 198 0.52 -27.81 -14.05
CA VAL A 198 1.64 -27.18 -14.76
C VAL A 198 1.21 -26.48 -16.07
N ALA A 199 -0.08 -26.49 -16.43
CA ALA A 199 -0.55 -25.76 -17.60
C ALA A 199 -0.24 -24.26 -17.46
N ARG A 200 0.43 -23.67 -18.46
CA ARG A 200 0.82 -22.25 -18.50
C ARG A 200 0.61 -21.69 -19.90
N LEU A 201 0.47 -20.38 -20.00
CA LEU A 201 0.46 -19.71 -21.29
C LEU A 201 1.88 -19.71 -21.87
N GLY A 202 2.07 -20.27 -23.07
CA GLY A 202 3.33 -20.21 -23.80
C GLY A 202 3.50 -18.90 -24.58
N ASP A 203 4.67 -18.71 -25.18
CA ASP A 203 4.99 -17.50 -25.97
C ASP A 203 4.11 -17.33 -27.22
N GLY A 204 3.52 -18.41 -27.72
CA GLY A 204 2.55 -18.40 -28.82
C GLY A 204 1.11 -18.05 -28.41
N GLU A 205 0.92 -17.51 -27.20
CA GLU A 205 -0.38 -17.18 -26.61
C GLU A 205 -1.38 -18.36 -26.52
N ALA A 206 -0.90 -19.60 -26.53
CA ALA A 206 -1.69 -20.80 -26.27
C ALA A 206 -1.23 -21.49 -24.98
N PHE A 207 -2.14 -22.15 -24.26
CA PHE A 207 -1.78 -22.97 -23.10
C PHE A 207 -0.93 -24.18 -23.51
N ILE A 208 0.19 -24.38 -22.81
CA ILE A 208 1.10 -25.51 -22.94
C ILE A 208 1.21 -26.28 -21.61
N GLY A 209 1.55 -27.56 -21.70
CA GLY A 209 1.68 -28.46 -20.55
C GLY A 209 0.59 -29.51 -20.53
#